data_AF-A0A928YDR4-F1
#
_entry.id   AF-A0A928YDR4-F1
#
_cell.length_a   1.000
_cell.length_b   1.000
_cell.length_c   1.000
_cell.angle_alpha   90.00
_cell.angle_beta   90.00
_cell.angle_gamma   90.00
#
_symmetry.space_group_name_H-M   'P 1'
#
loop_
_entity.id
_entity.type
_entity.pdbx_description
1 polymer ?
#
loop_
_entity_poly.entity_id
_entity_poly.type
_entity_poly.pdbx_seq_one_letter_code
_entity_poly.pdbx_strand_id
1 'polypeptide(L)'
;MRKFLKVTLASALIGCGVIGTVSSLMVKEVKAVEIITHWVPHEVYGMPGEPDNSGKVFFSGLKAKYMGYPKDAQRSPYPGKYSKFWKTLPAYRYYIPDYMYNRDEVRPSNPIKGTFKLEQCVACHSVMTPGIVRDYNKSAHSKAEPAPTGCDTCHGNNHQKLTMPSSKACGTAECHETQYNEQGQGGIGSHASCSSFAQVECAWSIERPPGDTAGCTFCHTSPEERCSTCHQRHQFDPAVARRSEQCKTCHWGKDHRDWEAYDIGLHGTVYQVNKWDTEQFDFSKKLSDADYVGPTCQYCHMRGGHHNVQRASIVYTSMGMSMADRGAPLWKEKRDRWVSICDDCHSPRFARENLQAMDESVKDASLKYRETFKVAEDLLIDGVLDPMPKDLCPDWSGQHIWSLKIGAYHDGEAYGGKTGESGEFRMSNVTDVERLCFESVGYFQTYIYKGMAHGSWNDATYSDGSFGMDRWLVNVKQNASRARRLAALEKKVGISWQPEQFWKTGEWLDQLTGPYIVKNHPGKTIFDLCPDPGWLDTHHAPAEEVEYIERKLKELGITAGSHSAHHHESGHDPAARSMKEH
;
A
#
# COMPACT_ATOMS: atom_id res chain seq x y z
N MET A 1 -45.89 34.59 -24.78
CA MET A 1 -45.84 34.60 -23.30
C MET A 1 -44.38 34.47 -22.85
N ARG A 2 -43.92 35.37 -21.95
CA ARG A 2 -42.67 35.37 -21.16
C ARG A 2 -41.34 35.45 -21.95
N LYS A 3 -40.76 36.64 -22.11
CA LYS A 3 -39.83 37.40 -21.22
C LYS A 3 -38.34 37.03 -21.42
N PHE A 4 -37.62 38.00 -21.99
CA PHE A 4 -36.17 38.19 -22.03
C PHE A 4 -35.50 38.08 -20.64
N LEU A 5 -34.26 37.57 -20.60
CA LEU A 5 -33.14 38.29 -19.96
C LEU A 5 -31.77 37.76 -20.43
N LYS A 6 -30.98 38.68 -21.01
CA LYS A 6 -29.52 38.59 -21.16
C LYS A 6 -28.88 38.86 -19.79
N VAL A 7 -27.78 38.19 -19.46
CA VAL A 7 -26.84 38.65 -18.43
C VAL A 7 -25.45 38.74 -19.06
N THR A 8 -24.89 39.93 -18.96
CA THR A 8 -23.63 40.39 -19.55
C THR A 8 -22.50 40.23 -18.54
N LEU A 9 -21.32 39.84 -19.03
CA LEU A 9 -20.03 39.96 -18.36
C LEU A 9 -19.68 41.44 -18.12
N ALA A 10 -19.10 41.78 -16.97
CA ALA A 10 -18.31 43.01 -16.80
C ALA A 10 -17.22 42.84 -15.73
N SER A 11 -15.99 43.14 -16.13
CA SER A 11 -14.77 43.13 -15.33
C SER A 11 -14.40 44.53 -14.83
N ALA A 12 -13.99 44.60 -13.56
CA ALA A 12 -12.92 45.39 -12.93
C ALA A 12 -12.72 46.92 -13.20
N LEU A 13 -12.70 47.76 -12.13
CA LEU A 13 -11.50 48.42 -11.54
C LEU A 13 -11.82 49.64 -10.62
N ILE A 14 -11.16 49.63 -9.44
CA ILE A 14 -10.60 50.72 -8.59
C ILE A 14 -11.52 51.72 -7.86
N GLY A 15 -11.28 51.83 -6.54
CA GLY A 15 -11.56 53.05 -5.75
C GLY A 15 -11.35 52.86 -4.24
N CYS A 16 -10.23 53.38 -3.72
CA CYS A 16 -9.87 53.41 -2.30
C CYS A 16 -10.79 54.36 -1.50
N GLY A 17 -11.23 53.98 -0.30
CA GLY A 17 -12.01 54.86 0.59
C GLY A 17 -12.54 54.15 1.83
N VAL A 18 -11.85 54.33 2.95
CA VAL A 18 -12.20 53.89 4.30
C VAL A 18 -13.53 54.52 4.75
N ILE A 19 -14.47 53.72 5.27
CA ILE A 19 -15.33 53.99 6.45
C ILE A 19 -16.06 52.68 6.80
N GLY A 20 -16.00 52.31 8.07
CA GLY A 20 -16.50 51.04 8.57
C GLY A 20 -18.02 50.91 8.52
N THR A 21 -18.46 49.77 8.02
CA THR A 21 -19.71 49.12 8.42
C THR A 21 -19.42 47.64 8.55
N VAL A 22 -19.51 47.13 9.78
CA VAL A 22 -19.50 45.69 10.07
C VAL A 22 -20.78 45.12 9.45
N SER A 23 -20.70 44.70 8.19
CA SER A 23 -21.74 43.86 7.61
C SER A 23 -21.67 42.52 8.30
N SER A 24 -22.61 42.32 9.22
CA SER A 24 -23.00 41.02 9.73
C SER A 24 -23.28 40.11 8.54
N LEU A 25 -22.29 39.29 8.18
CA LEU A 25 -22.48 38.14 7.32
C LEU A 25 -23.46 37.23 8.07
N MET A 26 -24.71 37.22 7.61
CA MET A 26 -25.69 36.23 8.01
C MET A 26 -25.12 34.85 7.70
N VAL A 27 -24.54 34.23 8.72
CA VAL A 27 -24.23 32.81 8.73
C VAL A 27 -25.59 32.12 8.65
N LYS A 28 -25.91 31.55 7.48
CA LYS A 28 -27.01 30.58 7.39
C LYS A 28 -26.74 29.52 8.45
N GLU A 29 -27.65 29.35 9.41
CA GLU A 29 -27.64 28.20 10.31
C GLU A 29 -27.55 26.94 9.46
N VAL A 30 -26.38 26.30 9.46
CA VAL A 30 -26.24 24.95 8.94
C VAL A 30 -27.02 24.08 9.92
N LYS A 31 -28.18 23.57 9.50
CA LYS A 31 -28.93 22.58 10.31
C LYS A 31 -27.98 21.44 10.65
N ALA A 32 -27.83 21.12 11.93
CA ALA A 32 -27.03 19.99 12.38
C ALA A 32 -27.51 18.70 11.69
N VAL A 33 -26.55 17.86 11.26
CA VAL A 33 -26.85 16.51 10.79
C VAL A 33 -27.05 15.65 12.04
N GLU A 34 -28.24 15.08 12.18
CA GLU A 34 -28.62 14.24 13.33
C GLU A 34 -28.43 12.75 13.02
N ILE A 35 -28.23 11.94 14.06
CA ILE A 35 -28.46 10.49 13.97
C ILE A 35 -29.97 10.28 13.96
N ILE A 36 -30.55 10.13 12.78
CA ILE A 36 -31.99 10.02 12.59
C ILE A 36 -32.50 8.72 13.22
N THR A 37 -33.36 8.84 14.24
CA THR A 37 -33.99 7.74 14.98
C THR A 37 -35.47 7.53 14.65
N HIS A 38 -35.95 8.13 13.56
CA HIS A 38 -37.34 8.10 13.14
C HIS A 38 -37.46 7.72 11.65
N TRP A 39 -38.69 7.65 11.14
CA TRP A 39 -39.08 7.24 9.77
C TRP A 39 -38.88 5.76 9.44
N VAL A 40 -37.69 5.20 9.68
CA VAL A 40 -37.47 3.75 9.51
C VAL A 40 -38.39 2.97 10.47
N PRO A 41 -39.01 1.84 10.06
CA PRO A 41 -39.85 1.04 10.95
C PRO A 41 -39.10 0.62 12.21
N HIS A 42 -39.74 0.75 13.37
CA HIS A 42 -39.09 0.55 14.67
C HIS A 42 -38.78 -0.93 14.95
N GLU A 43 -39.47 -1.84 14.28
CA GLU A 43 -39.26 -3.29 14.37
C GLU A 43 -37.86 -3.72 13.87
N VAL A 44 -37.23 -2.90 13.02
CA VAL A 44 -35.86 -3.14 12.54
C VAL A 44 -34.79 -2.36 13.33
N TYR A 45 -35.16 -1.69 14.42
CA TYR A 45 -34.17 -1.03 15.29
C TYR A 45 -33.49 -2.03 16.23
N GLY A 46 -32.17 -2.00 16.24
CA GLY A 46 -31.34 -2.81 17.12
C GLY A 46 -31.30 -2.24 18.53
N MET A 47 -31.64 -3.05 19.52
CA MET A 47 -31.56 -2.67 20.93
C MET A 47 -30.21 -3.08 21.53
N PRO A 48 -29.81 -2.48 22.67
CA PRO A 48 -28.54 -2.80 23.30
C PRO A 48 -28.32 -4.29 23.59
N GLY A 49 -27.15 -4.80 23.21
CA GLY A 49 -26.76 -6.19 23.36
C GLY A 49 -27.23 -7.11 22.22
N GLU A 50 -28.05 -6.61 21.29
CA GLU A 50 -28.45 -7.39 20.12
C GLU A 50 -27.27 -7.60 19.15
N PRO A 51 -27.23 -8.73 18.43
CA PRO A 51 -26.16 -9.05 17.47
C PRO A 51 -26.07 -8.02 16.34
N ASP A 52 -24.85 -7.55 16.04
CA ASP A 52 -24.57 -6.65 14.91
C ASP A 52 -24.91 -7.28 13.54
N ASN A 53 -24.80 -8.61 13.44
CA ASN A 53 -25.12 -9.37 12.22
C ASN A 53 -26.61 -9.74 12.08
N SER A 54 -27.50 -9.21 12.92
CA SER A 54 -28.95 -9.48 12.88
C SER A 54 -29.68 -8.84 11.68
N GLY A 55 -29.07 -7.85 11.03
CA GLY A 55 -29.69 -7.04 9.98
C GLY A 55 -30.50 -5.85 10.51
N LYS A 56 -30.53 -5.64 11.83
CA LYS A 56 -31.14 -4.46 12.46
C LYS A 56 -30.27 -3.21 12.34
N VAL A 57 -30.91 -2.05 12.41
CA VAL A 57 -30.25 -0.74 12.39
C VAL A 57 -29.84 -0.34 13.80
N PHE A 58 -28.53 -0.23 14.03
CA PHE A 58 -27.97 0.32 15.26
C PHE A 58 -27.61 1.78 15.04
N PHE A 59 -28.28 2.68 15.75
CA PHE A 59 -28.06 4.12 15.61
C PHE A 59 -26.62 4.49 15.98
N SER A 60 -25.94 5.20 15.06
CA SER A 60 -24.51 5.49 15.17
C SER A 60 -23.62 4.24 15.29
N GLY A 61 -24.13 3.04 15.00
CA GLY A 61 -23.43 1.77 15.22
C GLY A 61 -23.23 1.38 16.69
N LEU A 62 -23.89 2.06 17.63
CA LEU A 62 -23.67 1.84 19.06
C LEU A 62 -24.51 0.69 19.61
N LYS A 63 -24.05 0.15 20.74
CA LYS A 63 -24.76 -0.81 21.60
C LYS A 63 -25.01 -2.19 20.98
N ALA A 64 -24.67 -2.40 19.72
CA ALA A 64 -24.63 -3.73 19.11
C ALA A 64 -23.59 -4.60 19.84
N LYS A 65 -23.84 -5.90 19.87
CA LYS A 65 -22.84 -6.89 20.26
C LYS A 65 -22.10 -7.34 19.01
N TYR A 66 -20.80 -7.11 18.95
CA TYR A 66 -19.95 -7.58 17.86
C TYR A 66 -19.92 -9.12 17.81
N MET A 67 -20.38 -9.69 16.69
CA MET A 67 -20.39 -11.15 16.49
C MET A 67 -19.17 -11.68 15.74
N GLY A 68 -18.41 -10.78 15.10
CA GLY A 68 -17.26 -11.15 14.28
C GLY A 68 -17.62 -11.71 12.90
N TYR A 69 -16.59 -12.21 12.21
CA TYR A 69 -16.72 -12.76 10.86
C TYR A 69 -17.32 -14.19 10.86
N PRO A 70 -18.01 -14.62 9.78
CA PRO A 70 -18.68 -15.91 9.73
C PRO A 70 -17.68 -17.07 9.57
N LYS A 71 -17.20 -17.61 10.69
CA LYS A 71 -16.20 -18.69 10.75
C LYS A 71 -16.68 -20.02 10.16
N ASP A 72 -17.99 -20.22 10.04
CA ASP A 72 -18.58 -21.43 9.45
C ASP A 72 -18.84 -21.30 7.94
N ALA A 73 -18.67 -20.10 7.38
CA ALA A 73 -18.86 -19.90 5.94
C ALA A 73 -17.73 -20.59 5.15
N GLN A 74 -18.12 -21.37 4.14
CA GLN A 74 -17.19 -22.07 3.24
C GLN A 74 -16.21 -21.07 2.61
N ARG A 75 -14.92 -21.34 2.80
CA ARG A 75 -13.80 -20.51 2.33
C ARG A 75 -12.50 -21.30 2.35
N SER A 76 -11.46 -20.74 1.77
CA SER A 76 -10.08 -21.23 1.93
C SER A 76 -9.38 -20.54 3.10
N PRO A 77 -8.45 -21.22 3.80
CA PRO A 77 -7.36 -20.55 4.51
C PRO A 77 -6.51 -19.70 3.57
N TYR A 78 -5.74 -18.78 4.13
CA TYR A 78 -4.73 -18.01 3.39
C TYR A 78 -3.41 -18.82 3.29
N PRO A 79 -2.61 -18.71 2.23
CA PRO A 79 -1.31 -19.37 2.12
C PRO A 79 -0.25 -18.67 3.01
N GLY A 80 0.95 -19.26 3.07
CA GLY A 80 2.16 -18.63 3.63
C GLY A 80 2.36 -18.81 5.13
N LYS A 81 3.47 -18.24 5.62
CA LYS A 81 4.01 -18.40 6.99
C LYS A 81 2.98 -18.23 8.11
N TYR A 82 2.08 -17.26 7.96
CA TYR A 82 1.10 -16.92 9.00
C TYR A 82 -0.30 -17.49 8.75
N SER A 83 -0.42 -18.52 7.90
CA SER A 83 -1.70 -19.15 7.50
C SER A 83 -2.64 -19.42 8.68
N LYS A 84 -2.09 -19.86 9.83
CA LYS A 84 -2.86 -20.17 11.05
C LYS A 84 -3.55 -18.95 11.67
N PHE A 85 -2.95 -17.78 11.61
CA PHE A 85 -3.49 -16.54 12.18
C PHE A 85 -4.23 -15.69 11.14
N TRP A 86 -4.14 -16.08 9.87
CA TRP A 86 -4.87 -15.45 8.77
C TRP A 86 -6.36 -15.80 8.79
N LYS A 87 -7.15 -14.84 9.24
CA LYS A 87 -8.62 -14.92 9.24
C LYS A 87 -9.11 -14.57 7.83
N THR A 88 -9.94 -15.42 7.23
CA THR A 88 -10.35 -15.26 5.82
C THR A 88 -11.85 -15.06 5.65
N LEU A 89 -12.25 -14.39 4.56
CA LEU A 89 -13.63 -14.28 4.10
C LEU A 89 -13.86 -15.17 2.87
N PRO A 90 -15.11 -15.63 2.61
CA PRO A 90 -15.44 -16.36 1.40
C PRO A 90 -14.97 -15.68 0.11
N ALA A 91 -15.05 -14.35 0.05
CA ALA A 91 -14.65 -13.57 -1.13
C ALA A 91 -13.17 -13.74 -1.51
N TYR A 92 -12.29 -14.08 -0.57
CA TYR A 92 -10.84 -14.17 -0.81
C TYR A 92 -10.47 -15.29 -1.79
N ARG A 93 -11.36 -16.28 -2.01
CA ARG A 93 -11.11 -17.40 -2.91
C ARG A 93 -10.64 -16.99 -4.31
N TYR A 94 -11.08 -15.84 -4.81
CA TYR A 94 -10.80 -15.38 -6.16
C TYR A 94 -9.45 -14.69 -6.32
N TYR A 95 -8.76 -14.38 -5.21
CA TYR A 95 -7.66 -13.43 -5.18
C TYR A 95 -6.29 -14.09 -5.20
N ILE A 96 -6.16 -15.31 -4.67
CA ILE A 96 -5.00 -16.19 -4.85
C ILE A 96 -5.52 -17.56 -5.34
N PRO A 97 -6.04 -17.64 -6.57
CA PRO A 97 -6.97 -18.69 -6.96
C PRO A 97 -6.35 -20.08 -7.04
N ASP A 98 -5.04 -20.19 -7.31
CA ASP A 98 -4.37 -21.49 -7.33
C ASP A 98 -4.51 -22.23 -5.99
N TYR A 99 -4.28 -21.52 -4.89
CA TYR A 99 -4.41 -22.09 -3.55
C TYR A 99 -5.83 -22.03 -3.00
N MET A 100 -6.57 -20.93 -3.28
CA MET A 100 -7.83 -20.64 -2.59
C MET A 100 -9.11 -21.00 -3.37
N TYR A 101 -8.98 -21.38 -4.64
CA TYR A 101 -10.12 -21.79 -5.48
C TYR A 101 -9.89 -23.14 -6.15
N ASN A 102 -8.72 -23.35 -6.73
CA ASN A 102 -8.51 -24.41 -7.71
C ASN A 102 -8.32 -25.80 -7.10
N ARG A 103 -7.97 -25.89 -5.81
CA ARG A 103 -7.88 -27.17 -5.11
C ARG A 103 -9.26 -27.75 -4.80
N ASP A 104 -9.38 -29.07 -4.93
CA ASP A 104 -10.65 -29.78 -4.75
C ASP A 104 -11.21 -29.61 -3.32
N GLU A 105 -10.36 -29.42 -2.31
CA GLU A 105 -10.82 -29.25 -0.91
C GLU A 105 -11.50 -27.90 -0.64
N VAL A 106 -11.25 -26.88 -1.48
CA VAL A 106 -11.71 -25.50 -1.24
C VAL A 106 -12.61 -24.95 -2.34
N ARG A 107 -12.68 -25.62 -3.50
CA ARG A 107 -13.55 -25.21 -4.60
C ARG A 107 -15.00 -25.07 -4.09
N PRO A 108 -15.66 -23.92 -4.31
CA PRO A 108 -17.02 -23.74 -3.84
C PRO A 108 -17.99 -24.62 -4.62
N SER A 109 -19.13 -24.94 -4.00
CA SER A 109 -20.23 -25.60 -4.71
C SER A 109 -20.77 -24.69 -5.82
N ASN A 110 -21.26 -25.32 -6.89
CA ASN A 110 -21.93 -24.63 -7.99
C ASN A 110 -23.28 -25.31 -8.27
N PRO A 111 -24.39 -24.55 -8.44
CA PRO A 111 -25.70 -25.16 -8.66
C PRO A 111 -25.85 -25.83 -10.04
N ILE A 112 -25.06 -25.44 -11.04
CA ILE A 112 -25.17 -25.97 -12.40
C ILE A 112 -24.22 -27.16 -12.57
N LYS A 113 -24.79 -28.29 -12.97
CA LYS A 113 -24.09 -29.56 -13.18
C LYS A 113 -23.95 -29.86 -14.67
N GLY A 114 -22.86 -30.51 -15.05
CA GLY A 114 -22.60 -30.93 -16.42
C GLY A 114 -21.19 -30.56 -16.89
N THR A 115 -20.78 -31.19 -17.98
CA THR A 115 -19.56 -30.85 -18.69
C THR A 115 -19.97 -30.26 -20.03
N PHE A 116 -19.54 -29.04 -20.33
CA PHE A 116 -20.06 -28.25 -21.43
C PHE A 116 -18.97 -27.90 -22.44
N LYS A 117 -19.35 -27.81 -23.71
CA LYS A 117 -18.53 -27.22 -24.78
C LYS A 117 -18.63 -25.70 -24.74
N LEU A 118 -17.66 -25.01 -25.36
CA LEU A 118 -17.60 -23.56 -25.47
C LEU A 118 -18.90 -22.91 -25.93
N GLU A 119 -19.58 -23.46 -26.95
CA GLU A 119 -20.81 -22.86 -27.49
C GLU A 119 -21.92 -22.85 -26.45
N GLN A 120 -21.99 -23.89 -25.60
CA GLN A 120 -22.96 -23.99 -24.51
C GLN A 120 -22.62 -22.98 -23.40
N CYS A 121 -21.33 -22.79 -23.10
CA CYS A 121 -20.86 -21.76 -22.18
C CYS A 121 -21.32 -20.38 -22.65
N VAL A 122 -21.02 -20.01 -23.90
CA VAL A 122 -21.37 -18.71 -24.49
C VAL A 122 -22.87 -18.52 -24.57
N ALA A 123 -23.62 -19.51 -25.06
CA ALA A 123 -25.07 -19.42 -25.20
C ALA A 123 -25.76 -19.17 -23.85
N CYS A 124 -25.43 -19.96 -22.82
CA CYS A 124 -26.02 -19.81 -21.49
C CYS A 124 -25.60 -18.49 -20.82
N HIS A 125 -24.30 -18.19 -20.80
CA HIS A 125 -23.80 -16.98 -20.14
C HIS A 125 -24.14 -15.69 -20.88
N SER A 126 -24.54 -15.75 -22.15
CA SER A 126 -25.06 -14.57 -22.88
C SER A 126 -26.34 -14.02 -22.24
N VAL A 127 -27.07 -14.89 -21.51
CA VAL A 127 -28.28 -14.55 -20.75
C VAL A 127 -27.96 -14.44 -19.26
N MET A 128 -27.24 -15.41 -18.69
CA MET A 128 -26.99 -15.46 -17.24
C MET A 128 -26.04 -14.38 -16.75
N THR A 129 -24.98 -14.08 -17.52
CA THR A 129 -23.99 -13.04 -17.20
C THR A 129 -23.62 -12.24 -18.46
N PRO A 130 -24.55 -11.46 -19.03
CA PRO A 130 -24.42 -10.91 -20.38
C PRO A 130 -23.17 -10.04 -20.59
N GLY A 131 -22.72 -9.33 -19.55
CA GLY A 131 -21.50 -8.51 -19.61
C GLY A 131 -20.24 -9.33 -19.92
N ILE A 132 -20.10 -10.51 -19.30
CA ILE A 132 -18.96 -11.41 -19.51
C ILE A 132 -18.87 -11.84 -20.98
N VAL A 133 -20.00 -12.28 -21.56
CA VAL A 133 -20.02 -12.75 -22.94
C VAL A 133 -19.85 -11.60 -23.93
N ARG A 134 -20.42 -10.41 -23.65
CA ARG A 134 -20.18 -9.22 -24.49
C ARG A 134 -18.69 -8.86 -24.55
N ASP A 135 -18.00 -8.90 -23.42
CA ASP A 135 -16.57 -8.58 -23.36
C ASP A 135 -15.74 -9.68 -24.03
N TYR A 136 -16.03 -10.96 -23.76
CA TYR A 136 -15.39 -12.10 -24.41
C TYR A 136 -15.51 -12.04 -25.94
N ASN A 137 -16.69 -11.76 -26.48
CA ASN A 137 -16.91 -11.65 -27.92
C ASN A 137 -16.14 -10.48 -28.56
N LYS A 138 -15.81 -9.45 -27.77
CA LYS A 138 -14.95 -8.34 -28.21
C LYS A 138 -13.46 -8.67 -28.13
N SER A 139 -13.05 -9.58 -27.27
CA SER A 139 -11.64 -9.94 -27.08
C SER A 139 -11.01 -10.58 -28.32
N ALA A 140 -9.68 -10.67 -28.33
CA ALA A 140 -8.94 -11.47 -29.30
C ALA A 140 -9.04 -12.97 -29.02
N HIS A 141 -9.21 -13.38 -27.75
CA HIS A 141 -9.36 -14.78 -27.35
C HIS A 141 -10.50 -15.51 -28.09
N SER A 142 -11.66 -14.86 -28.24
CA SER A 142 -12.81 -15.44 -28.94
C SER A 142 -12.62 -15.54 -30.46
N LYS A 143 -11.64 -14.81 -31.01
CA LYS A 143 -11.35 -14.72 -32.45
C LYS A 143 -10.06 -15.44 -32.85
N ALA A 144 -9.38 -16.08 -31.90
CA ALA A 144 -8.15 -16.80 -32.18
C ALA A 144 -8.42 -18.04 -33.03
N GLU A 145 -7.51 -18.33 -33.95
CA GLU A 145 -7.55 -19.48 -34.86
C GLU A 145 -6.28 -20.34 -34.68
N PRO A 146 -6.33 -21.67 -34.90
CA PRO A 146 -7.48 -22.45 -35.38
C PRO A 146 -8.53 -22.76 -34.31
N ALA A 147 -8.21 -22.54 -33.04
CA ALA A 147 -9.11 -22.75 -31.91
C ALA A 147 -9.12 -21.50 -31.01
N PRO A 148 -10.31 -21.01 -30.60
CA PRO A 148 -10.39 -19.87 -29.70
C PRO A 148 -9.92 -20.23 -28.29
N THR A 149 -9.36 -19.26 -27.57
CA THR A 149 -9.14 -19.37 -26.13
C THR A 149 -10.49 -19.15 -25.43
N GLY A 150 -11.27 -20.22 -25.35
CA GLY A 150 -12.65 -20.21 -24.87
C GLY A 150 -12.79 -20.08 -23.36
N CYS A 151 -14.05 -19.97 -22.91
CA CYS A 151 -14.38 -20.00 -21.48
C CYS A 151 -13.83 -21.26 -20.80
N ASP A 152 -13.95 -22.39 -21.46
CA ASP A 152 -13.50 -23.70 -21.02
C ASP A 152 -11.97 -23.86 -21.03
N THR A 153 -11.25 -23.14 -21.89
CA THR A 153 -9.78 -23.10 -21.85
C THR A 153 -9.27 -22.49 -20.53
N CYS A 154 -9.95 -21.46 -20.01
CA CYS A 154 -9.54 -20.78 -18.78
C CYS A 154 -10.20 -21.33 -17.51
N HIS A 155 -11.42 -21.87 -17.59
CA HIS A 155 -12.21 -22.26 -16.43
C HIS A 155 -12.50 -23.77 -16.34
N GLY A 156 -12.15 -24.54 -17.37
CA GLY A 156 -12.46 -25.96 -17.49
C GLY A 156 -13.89 -26.24 -18.00
N ASN A 157 -14.10 -27.45 -18.53
CA ASN A 157 -15.39 -27.85 -19.09
C ASN A 157 -16.40 -28.36 -18.05
N ASN A 158 -15.94 -28.95 -16.94
CA ASN A 158 -16.82 -29.54 -15.92
C ASN A 158 -17.28 -28.46 -14.93
N HIS A 159 -18.56 -28.12 -14.96
CA HIS A 159 -19.12 -27.00 -14.21
C HIS A 159 -19.18 -27.24 -12.68
N GLN A 160 -18.99 -28.48 -12.23
CA GLN A 160 -18.78 -28.82 -10.81
C GLN A 160 -17.30 -28.74 -10.39
N LYS A 161 -16.39 -28.59 -11.35
CA LYS A 161 -14.93 -28.52 -11.17
C LYS A 161 -14.33 -27.30 -11.85
N LEU A 162 -15.07 -26.19 -11.92
CA LEU A 162 -14.55 -24.95 -12.48
C LEU A 162 -13.30 -24.49 -11.73
N THR A 163 -12.41 -23.81 -12.43
CA THR A 163 -11.22 -23.16 -11.88
C THR A 163 -11.21 -21.66 -12.16
N MET A 164 -10.38 -20.92 -11.45
CA MET A 164 -10.12 -19.50 -11.70
C MET A 164 -8.66 -19.37 -12.19
N PRO A 165 -8.41 -18.82 -13.39
CA PRO A 165 -7.07 -18.74 -13.94
C PRO A 165 -6.24 -17.70 -13.18
N SER A 166 -5.10 -18.13 -12.63
CA SER A 166 -4.08 -17.23 -12.08
C SER A 166 -3.17 -16.68 -13.18
N SER A 167 -2.20 -15.86 -12.79
CA SER A 167 -1.09 -15.44 -13.64
C SER A 167 -0.32 -16.63 -14.23
N LYS A 168 -0.22 -17.75 -13.50
CA LYS A 168 0.45 -18.98 -13.97
C LYS A 168 -0.32 -19.64 -15.12
N ALA A 169 -1.65 -19.60 -15.08
CA ALA A 169 -2.48 -20.10 -16.17
C ALA A 169 -2.30 -19.28 -17.45
N CYS A 170 -2.15 -17.95 -17.34
CA CYS A 170 -1.83 -17.09 -18.47
C CYS A 170 -0.38 -17.31 -18.95
N GLY A 171 0.55 -17.45 -18.01
CA GLY A 171 2.00 -17.55 -18.22
C GLY A 171 2.52 -18.92 -18.63
N THR A 172 1.66 -19.86 -19.03
CA THR A 172 2.13 -21.13 -19.61
C THR A 172 2.93 -20.89 -20.89
N ALA A 173 3.88 -21.77 -21.18
CA ALA A 173 4.77 -21.70 -22.35
C ALA A 173 4.00 -21.59 -23.68
N GLU A 174 2.80 -22.18 -23.76
CA GLU A 174 1.96 -22.15 -24.95
C GLU A 174 1.18 -20.84 -25.15
N CYS A 175 1.24 -19.89 -24.19
CA CYS A 175 0.43 -18.67 -24.22
C CYS A 175 1.25 -17.38 -24.00
N HIS A 176 1.30 -16.88 -22.77
CA HIS A 176 1.83 -15.55 -22.44
C HIS A 176 3.00 -15.61 -21.47
N GLU A 177 3.84 -16.66 -21.60
CA GLU A 177 5.06 -16.85 -20.81
C GLU A 177 5.96 -15.62 -20.81
N THR A 178 6.11 -14.93 -21.96
CA THR A 178 6.92 -13.70 -22.04
C THR A 178 6.49 -12.67 -21.01
N GLN A 179 5.20 -12.30 -20.96
CA GLN A 179 4.71 -11.29 -20.02
C GLN A 179 4.77 -11.76 -18.57
N TYR A 180 4.55 -13.06 -18.33
CA TYR A 180 4.67 -13.65 -16.98
C TYR A 180 6.11 -13.59 -16.47
N ASN A 181 7.07 -14.01 -17.29
CA ASN A 181 8.49 -13.98 -16.96
C ASN A 181 9.00 -12.54 -16.82
N GLU A 182 8.58 -11.63 -17.70
CA GLU A 182 8.86 -10.21 -17.54
C GLU A 182 8.35 -9.69 -16.20
N GLN A 183 7.07 -9.89 -15.85
CA GLN A 183 6.54 -9.45 -14.56
C GLN A 183 7.34 -10.07 -13.39
N GLY A 184 7.66 -11.37 -13.48
CA GLY A 184 8.39 -12.14 -12.47
C GLY A 184 9.83 -11.70 -12.22
N GLN A 185 10.42 -10.85 -13.06
CA GLN A 185 11.73 -10.22 -12.81
C GLN A 185 11.67 -9.10 -11.74
N GLY A 186 10.47 -8.70 -11.30
CA GLY A 186 10.32 -7.70 -10.26
C GLY A 186 10.88 -8.16 -8.91
N GLY A 187 11.52 -7.25 -8.17
CA GLY A 187 12.00 -7.51 -6.81
C GLY A 187 10.93 -7.25 -5.76
N ILE A 188 11.37 -7.06 -4.51
CA ILE A 188 10.50 -6.64 -3.41
C ILE A 188 9.75 -5.34 -3.74
N GLY A 189 8.45 -5.30 -3.41
CA GLY A 189 7.59 -4.14 -3.64
C GLY A 189 7.25 -3.90 -5.12
N SER A 190 7.36 -4.93 -5.95
CA SER A 190 6.91 -4.92 -7.34
C SER A 190 5.59 -5.69 -7.51
N HIS A 191 5.09 -5.78 -8.74
CA HIS A 191 3.97 -6.66 -9.08
C HIS A 191 4.30 -8.17 -8.96
N ALA A 192 5.57 -8.55 -8.78
CA ALA A 192 5.98 -9.94 -8.58
C ALA A 192 5.93 -10.39 -7.12
N SER A 193 5.80 -9.45 -6.17
CA SER A 193 5.86 -9.76 -4.74
C SER A 193 4.79 -9.03 -3.92
N CYS A 194 3.85 -8.33 -4.56
CA CYS A 194 2.83 -7.56 -3.86
C CYS A 194 1.80 -8.47 -3.16
N SER A 195 1.59 -9.70 -3.66
CA SER A 195 0.79 -10.74 -3.03
C SER A 195 1.64 -11.56 -2.06
N SER A 196 2.64 -12.28 -2.58
CA SER A 196 3.34 -13.35 -1.85
C SER A 196 4.18 -12.85 -0.67
N PHE A 197 4.65 -11.60 -0.71
CA PHE A 197 5.30 -10.96 0.42
C PHE A 197 4.37 -9.96 1.08
N ALA A 198 4.09 -8.85 0.40
CA ALA A 198 3.51 -7.67 1.05
C ALA A 198 2.12 -7.93 1.63
N GLN A 199 1.32 -8.80 0.99
CA GLN A 199 -0.03 -9.12 1.47
C GLN A 199 -0.06 -10.37 2.35
N VAL A 200 0.56 -11.48 1.91
CA VAL A 200 0.55 -12.73 2.67
C VAL A 200 1.23 -12.58 4.03
N GLU A 201 2.27 -11.75 4.12
CA GLU A 201 2.98 -11.44 5.37
C GLU A 201 2.62 -10.05 5.92
N CYS A 202 1.45 -9.52 5.55
CA CYS A 202 0.97 -8.23 6.05
C CYS A 202 0.59 -8.30 7.54
N ALA A 203 1.42 -7.71 8.41
CA ALA A 203 1.20 -7.68 9.86
C ALA A 203 -0.23 -7.21 10.23
N TRP A 204 -0.68 -6.07 9.72
CA TRP A 204 -1.99 -5.50 10.06
C TRP A 204 -3.15 -6.38 9.61
N SER A 205 -3.05 -7.03 8.44
CA SER A 205 -4.11 -7.95 8.01
C SER A 205 -4.16 -9.23 8.85
N ILE A 206 -3.02 -9.70 9.35
CA ILE A 206 -2.94 -10.86 10.26
C ILE A 206 -3.49 -10.48 11.65
N GLU A 207 -3.13 -9.30 12.13
CA GLU A 207 -3.51 -8.75 13.42
C GLU A 207 -5.04 -8.63 13.56
N ARG A 208 -5.68 -8.03 12.55
CA ARG A 208 -7.04 -7.49 12.64
C ARG A 208 -8.12 -8.53 12.27
N PRO A 209 -9.40 -8.24 12.57
CA PRO A 209 -10.52 -9.00 12.01
C PRO A 209 -10.59 -8.87 10.49
N PRO A 210 -10.98 -9.92 9.74
CA PRO A 210 -11.09 -9.83 8.31
C PRO A 210 -12.36 -9.03 7.95
N GLY A 211 -12.22 -8.05 7.06
CA GLY A 211 -13.21 -6.98 6.87
C GLY A 211 -12.59 -5.61 7.12
N ASP A 212 -11.85 -5.47 8.24
CA ASP A 212 -11.07 -4.27 8.59
C ASP A 212 -10.07 -3.95 7.46
N THR A 213 -9.36 -4.98 7.01
CA THR A 213 -8.33 -4.90 5.95
C THR A 213 -8.72 -5.68 4.69
N ALA A 214 -10.02 -5.90 4.43
CA ALA A 214 -10.44 -6.67 3.25
C ALA A 214 -10.00 -6.03 1.91
N GLY A 215 -10.00 -4.69 1.86
CA GLY A 215 -9.49 -3.93 0.72
C GLY A 215 -8.02 -4.23 0.40
N CYS A 216 -7.20 -4.54 1.41
CA CYS A 216 -5.78 -4.88 1.23
C CYS A 216 -5.65 -6.17 0.40
N THR A 217 -6.39 -7.23 0.75
CA THR A 217 -6.43 -8.47 -0.03
C THR A 217 -6.92 -8.23 -1.45
N PHE A 218 -7.95 -7.40 -1.63
CA PHE A 218 -8.48 -7.14 -2.97
C PHE A 218 -7.53 -6.35 -3.86
N CYS A 219 -6.74 -5.45 -3.26
CA CYS A 219 -5.76 -4.64 -3.96
C CYS A 219 -4.49 -5.45 -4.27
N HIS A 220 -3.76 -5.87 -3.24
CA HIS A 220 -2.38 -6.34 -3.36
C HIS A 220 -2.22 -7.68 -4.08
N THR A 221 -3.22 -8.55 -4.02
CA THR A 221 -3.13 -9.85 -4.72
C THR A 221 -3.28 -9.70 -6.24
N SER A 222 -3.98 -8.65 -6.70
CA SER A 222 -4.40 -8.52 -8.09
C SER A 222 -3.23 -8.51 -9.09
N PRO A 223 -2.16 -7.71 -8.92
CA PRO A 223 -1.10 -7.62 -9.92
C PRO A 223 -0.32 -8.94 -10.07
N GLU A 224 -0.03 -9.62 -8.96
CA GLU A 224 0.77 -10.84 -8.96
C GLU A 224 -0.03 -12.07 -9.40
N GLU A 225 -1.27 -12.20 -8.92
CA GLU A 225 -2.05 -13.44 -9.08
C GLU A 225 -2.99 -13.41 -10.27
N ARG A 226 -3.33 -12.23 -10.83
CA ARG A 226 -4.43 -12.11 -11.80
C ARG A 226 -4.07 -11.14 -12.92
N CYS A 227 -3.75 -11.71 -14.09
CA CYS A 227 -3.51 -10.94 -15.32
C CYS A 227 -4.75 -10.21 -15.87
N SER A 228 -5.91 -10.24 -15.20
CA SER A 228 -7.00 -9.30 -15.50
C SER A 228 -6.72 -7.86 -15.08
N THR A 229 -5.61 -7.63 -14.38
CA THR A 229 -5.13 -6.30 -13.97
C THR A 229 -4.60 -5.55 -15.20
N CYS A 230 -4.83 -4.23 -15.26
CA CYS A 230 -4.57 -3.35 -16.41
C CYS A 230 -5.43 -3.60 -17.66
N HIS A 231 -5.49 -4.82 -18.20
CA HIS A 231 -6.38 -5.16 -19.33
C HIS A 231 -7.56 -6.01 -18.85
N GLN A 232 -8.65 -5.34 -18.49
CA GLN A 232 -9.74 -5.98 -17.75
C GLN A 232 -10.37 -7.16 -18.49
N ARG A 233 -10.68 -8.20 -17.70
CA ARG A 233 -11.52 -9.32 -18.13
C ARG A 233 -12.91 -8.80 -18.53
N HIS A 234 -13.62 -9.38 -19.49
CA HIS A 234 -13.17 -10.46 -20.37
C HIS A 234 -12.74 -9.94 -21.74
N GLN A 235 -12.51 -8.63 -21.86
CA GLN A 235 -12.14 -7.99 -23.12
C GLN A 235 -10.64 -8.08 -23.39
N PHE A 236 -9.82 -8.02 -22.33
CA PHE A 236 -8.34 -8.16 -22.38
C PHE A 236 -7.70 -7.27 -23.45
N ASP A 237 -8.12 -6.00 -23.49
CA ASP A 237 -7.71 -5.05 -24.52
C ASP A 237 -6.43 -4.31 -24.12
N PRO A 238 -5.31 -4.46 -24.85
CA PRO A 238 -4.09 -3.72 -24.56
C PRO A 238 -4.23 -2.20 -24.71
N ALA A 239 -5.14 -1.71 -25.56
CA ALA A 239 -5.34 -0.27 -25.76
C ALA A 239 -5.91 0.39 -24.50
N VAL A 240 -6.86 -0.26 -23.82
CA VAL A 240 -7.34 0.25 -22.52
C VAL A 240 -6.27 0.12 -21.45
N ALA A 241 -5.41 -0.91 -21.52
CA ALA A 241 -4.32 -1.11 -20.57
C ALA A 241 -3.22 -0.05 -20.65
N ARG A 242 -3.09 0.66 -21.77
CA ARG A 242 -2.11 1.75 -21.98
C ARG A 242 -2.57 3.10 -21.43
N ARG A 243 -3.80 3.20 -20.92
CA ARG A 243 -4.33 4.42 -20.31
C ARG A 243 -3.86 4.59 -18.87
N SER A 244 -3.44 5.79 -18.51
CA SER A 244 -2.88 6.07 -17.17
C SER A 244 -3.86 5.78 -16.04
N GLU A 245 -5.17 5.92 -16.29
CA GLU A 245 -6.20 5.62 -15.30
C GLU A 245 -6.24 4.15 -14.85
N GLN A 246 -5.55 3.23 -15.54
CA GLN A 246 -5.50 1.84 -15.09
C GLN A 246 -4.69 1.66 -13.80
N CYS A 247 -3.64 2.47 -13.63
CA CYS A 247 -2.79 2.41 -12.45
C CYS A 247 -3.52 2.99 -11.21
N LYS A 248 -4.39 3.98 -11.41
CA LYS A 248 -4.98 4.78 -10.33
C LYS A 248 -5.84 4.02 -9.34
N THR A 249 -6.34 2.82 -9.70
CA THR A 249 -7.19 2.05 -8.78
C THR A 249 -6.40 1.50 -7.58
N CYS A 250 -5.08 1.39 -7.71
CA CYS A 250 -4.17 0.93 -6.66
C CYS A 250 -3.15 2.01 -6.30
N HIS A 251 -2.58 2.69 -7.29
CA HIS A 251 -1.54 3.71 -7.12
C HIS A 251 -2.13 5.09 -6.82
N TRP A 252 -2.79 5.22 -5.66
CA TRP A 252 -3.44 6.46 -5.21
C TRP A 252 -3.55 6.50 -3.68
N GLY A 253 -4.07 7.59 -3.12
CA GLY A 253 -4.54 7.60 -1.74
C GLY A 253 -3.53 8.08 -0.71
N LYS A 254 -3.50 7.43 0.46
CA LYS A 254 -2.88 8.02 1.66
C LYS A 254 -1.37 7.81 1.78
N ASP A 255 -0.82 6.77 1.21
CA ASP A 255 0.55 6.34 1.43
C ASP A 255 1.36 6.28 0.13
N HIS A 256 0.70 6.41 -1.02
CA HIS A 256 1.33 6.52 -2.33
C HIS A 256 0.46 7.31 -3.33
N ARG A 257 0.49 8.66 -3.25
CA ARG A 257 -0.14 9.56 -4.24
C ARG A 257 0.58 9.57 -5.59
N ASP A 258 0.66 8.40 -6.23
CA ASP A 258 1.26 8.24 -7.54
C ASP A 258 0.35 8.84 -8.63
N TRP A 259 -0.93 8.42 -8.64
CA TRP A 259 -1.93 8.96 -9.56
C TRP A 259 -2.17 10.44 -9.33
N GLU A 260 -2.42 10.87 -8.10
CA GLU A 260 -2.75 12.27 -7.82
C GLU A 260 -1.61 13.20 -8.23
N ALA A 261 -0.36 12.81 -7.95
CA ALA A 261 0.81 13.59 -8.35
C ALA A 261 0.97 13.66 -9.88
N TYR A 262 0.72 12.55 -10.59
CA TYR A 262 0.72 12.55 -12.05
C TYR A 262 -0.42 13.40 -12.62
N ASP A 263 -1.65 13.13 -12.21
CA ASP A 263 -2.90 13.71 -12.74
C ASP A 263 -2.92 15.23 -12.61
N ILE A 264 -2.47 15.76 -11.46
CA ILE A 264 -2.43 17.19 -11.21
C ILE A 264 -1.17 17.88 -11.74
N GLY A 265 -0.10 17.10 -11.97
CA GLY A 265 1.13 17.59 -12.60
C GLY A 265 0.89 18.01 -14.05
N LEU A 266 1.88 18.67 -14.67
CA LEU A 266 1.76 19.09 -16.07
C LEU A 266 1.64 17.91 -17.03
N HIS A 267 2.28 16.77 -16.74
CA HIS A 267 2.09 15.55 -17.53
C HIS A 267 0.64 15.07 -17.50
N GLY A 268 0.01 15.01 -16.32
CA GLY A 268 -1.41 14.65 -16.18
C GLY A 268 -2.35 15.69 -16.76
N THR A 269 -2.01 16.98 -16.67
CA THR A 269 -2.77 18.05 -17.33
C THR A 269 -2.77 17.87 -18.85
N VAL A 270 -1.59 17.68 -19.45
CA VAL A 270 -1.44 17.39 -20.89
C VAL A 270 -2.22 16.13 -21.26
N TYR A 271 -2.12 15.08 -20.46
CA TYR A 271 -2.86 13.84 -20.67
C TYR A 271 -4.37 14.06 -20.62
N GLN A 272 -4.91 14.72 -19.59
CA GLN A 272 -6.35 14.89 -19.42
C GLN A 272 -6.97 15.70 -20.56
N VAL A 273 -6.27 16.73 -21.03
CA VAL A 273 -6.70 17.58 -22.15
C VAL A 273 -6.68 16.83 -23.48
N ASN A 274 -5.71 15.94 -23.69
CA ASN A 274 -5.43 15.37 -25.02
C ASN A 274 -5.72 13.87 -25.17
N LYS A 275 -6.01 13.11 -24.09
CA LYS A 275 -6.21 11.63 -24.12
C LYS A 275 -7.36 11.11 -24.99
N TRP A 276 -8.15 11.99 -25.58
CA TRP A 276 -9.21 11.63 -26.53
C TRP A 276 -8.98 12.21 -27.93
N ASP A 277 -7.93 13.01 -28.11
CA ASP A 277 -7.44 13.42 -29.42
C ASP A 277 -6.45 12.35 -29.92
N THR A 278 -6.83 11.62 -30.96
CA THR A 278 -6.03 10.52 -31.51
C THR A 278 -4.74 10.99 -32.17
N GLU A 279 -4.65 12.26 -32.54
CA GLU A 279 -3.41 12.85 -33.08
C GLU A 279 -2.39 13.12 -31.98
N GLN A 280 -2.84 13.20 -30.72
CA GLN A 280 -2.00 13.45 -29.55
C GLN A 280 -1.72 12.17 -28.76
N PHE A 281 -2.71 11.29 -28.67
CA PHE A 281 -2.65 10.00 -27.98
C PHE A 281 -3.37 8.91 -28.77
N ASP A 282 -2.61 8.17 -29.58
CA ASP A 282 -3.11 6.94 -30.23
C ASP A 282 -2.79 5.70 -29.38
N PHE A 283 -3.75 5.28 -28.55
CA PHE A 283 -3.59 4.11 -27.68
C PHE A 283 -3.59 2.77 -28.43
N SER A 284 -3.87 2.75 -29.73
CA SER A 284 -3.76 1.54 -30.54
C SER A 284 -2.30 1.12 -30.73
N LYS A 285 -1.37 2.08 -30.78
CA LYS A 285 0.08 1.84 -30.90
C LYS A 285 0.62 1.04 -29.72
N LYS A 286 1.61 0.18 -30.00
CA LYS A 286 2.38 -0.50 -28.96
C LYS A 286 3.24 0.53 -28.22
N LEU A 287 3.62 0.23 -26.98
CA LEU A 287 4.46 1.13 -26.18
C LEU A 287 5.89 1.30 -26.73
N SER A 288 6.35 0.39 -27.61
CA SER A 288 7.59 0.57 -28.36
C SER A 288 7.50 1.67 -29.42
N ASP A 289 6.29 1.95 -29.90
CA ASP A 289 6.01 2.86 -31.01
C ASP A 289 5.18 4.06 -30.53
N ALA A 290 5.02 4.21 -29.22
CA ALA A 290 4.27 5.29 -28.62
C ALA A 290 5.01 6.61 -28.83
N ASP A 291 4.34 7.56 -29.47
CA ASP A 291 4.84 8.87 -29.87
C ASP A 291 3.94 9.99 -29.32
N TYR A 292 3.42 9.79 -28.11
CA TYR A 292 2.48 10.69 -27.47
C TYR A 292 3.06 12.08 -27.20
N VAL A 293 2.20 13.11 -27.19
CA VAL A 293 2.60 14.48 -26.83
C VAL A 293 3.04 14.62 -25.36
N GLY A 294 2.58 13.74 -24.48
CA GLY A 294 2.97 13.67 -23.08
C GLY A 294 3.03 12.22 -22.59
N PRO A 295 3.76 11.93 -21.50
CA PRO A 295 3.95 10.56 -21.04
C PRO A 295 2.69 10.03 -20.35
N THR A 296 2.49 8.72 -20.40
CA THR A 296 1.59 7.98 -19.50
C THR A 296 2.40 7.23 -18.44
N CYS A 297 1.74 6.70 -17.40
CA CYS A 297 2.40 5.79 -16.43
C CYS A 297 3.17 4.67 -17.14
N GLN A 298 2.54 4.06 -18.15
CA GLN A 298 3.05 2.95 -18.93
C GLN A 298 4.23 3.37 -19.81
N TYR A 299 4.23 4.60 -20.33
CA TYR A 299 5.33 5.12 -21.14
C TYR A 299 6.66 5.11 -20.38
N CYS A 300 6.63 5.52 -19.10
CA CYS A 300 7.80 5.58 -18.25
C CYS A 300 8.12 4.23 -17.60
N HIS A 301 7.13 3.58 -16.97
CA HIS A 301 7.36 2.41 -16.12
C HIS A 301 7.27 1.06 -16.85
N MET A 302 6.55 1.00 -17.97
CA MET A 302 6.45 -0.18 -18.84
C MET A 302 7.11 0.10 -20.19
N ARG A 303 8.29 0.75 -20.14
CA ARG A 303 9.02 1.21 -21.33
C ARG A 303 9.21 0.07 -22.34
N GLY A 304 8.81 0.32 -23.59
CA GLY A 304 8.84 -0.68 -24.67
C GLY A 304 7.79 -1.80 -24.54
N GLY A 305 6.91 -1.75 -23.54
CA GLY A 305 5.89 -2.78 -23.27
C GLY A 305 6.28 -3.83 -22.24
N HIS A 306 7.41 -3.66 -21.55
CA HIS A 306 7.92 -4.64 -20.58
C HIS A 306 7.05 -4.71 -19.31
N HIS A 307 6.73 -5.92 -18.82
CA HIS A 307 5.79 -6.12 -17.70
C HIS A 307 6.41 -6.05 -16.29
N ASN A 308 7.75 -6.11 -16.15
CA ASN A 308 8.40 -5.65 -14.91
C ASN A 308 8.26 -4.13 -14.79
N VAL A 309 7.20 -3.66 -14.14
CA VAL A 309 6.93 -2.23 -13.89
C VAL A 309 8.00 -1.57 -13.00
N GLN A 310 8.77 -2.37 -12.26
CA GLN A 310 9.86 -1.91 -11.40
C GLN A 310 11.21 -1.81 -12.16
N ARG A 311 11.31 -2.26 -13.42
CA ARG A 311 12.57 -2.40 -14.16
C ARG A 311 13.40 -1.13 -14.26
N ALA A 312 12.77 0.04 -14.28
CA ALA A 312 13.45 1.33 -14.33
C ALA A 312 13.78 1.90 -12.95
N SER A 313 13.24 1.34 -11.86
CA SER A 313 13.48 1.84 -10.50
C SER A 313 14.96 1.84 -10.16
N ILE A 314 15.39 2.87 -9.44
CA ILE A 314 16.81 3.02 -9.04
C ILE A 314 17.13 2.06 -7.89
N VAL A 315 16.41 2.21 -6.78
CA VAL A 315 16.54 1.37 -5.58
C VAL A 315 15.20 1.38 -4.83
N TYR A 316 14.82 0.25 -4.24
CA TYR A 316 13.62 0.17 -3.41
C TYR A 316 13.84 0.91 -2.09
N THR A 317 12.95 1.84 -1.75
CA THR A 317 13.08 2.68 -0.53
C THR A 317 11.82 2.66 0.32
N SER A 318 11.17 1.49 0.43
CA SER A 318 9.97 1.30 1.25
C SER A 318 8.91 2.39 1.00
N MET A 319 8.38 2.43 -0.23
CA MET A 319 7.42 3.45 -0.72
C MET A 319 7.93 4.92 -0.76
N GLY A 320 9.16 5.19 -0.31
CA GLY A 320 9.68 6.55 -0.12
C GLY A 320 9.82 6.96 1.35
N MET A 321 9.50 6.05 2.28
CA MET A 321 9.74 6.25 3.71
C MET A 321 11.23 6.20 4.04
N SER A 322 11.96 5.26 3.42
CA SER A 322 13.41 5.24 3.48
C SER A 322 13.99 6.27 2.52
N MET A 323 15.11 6.87 2.90
CA MET A 323 15.73 7.94 2.13
C MET A 323 16.94 7.39 1.34
N ALA A 324 17.05 7.81 0.08
CA ALA A 324 18.25 7.62 -0.73
C ALA A 324 18.39 8.80 -1.69
N ASP A 325 19.60 9.37 -1.74
CA ASP A 325 19.99 10.30 -2.80
C ASP A 325 20.22 9.51 -4.08
N ARG A 326 19.27 9.60 -5.02
CA ARG A 326 19.31 8.84 -6.28
C ARG A 326 20.14 9.55 -7.36
N GLY A 327 20.58 10.79 -7.10
CA GLY A 327 21.50 11.54 -7.94
C GLY A 327 22.96 11.31 -7.59
N ALA A 328 23.24 10.64 -6.45
CA ALA A 328 24.57 10.28 -6.03
C ALA A 328 25.33 9.45 -7.08
N PRO A 329 26.68 9.55 -7.16
CA PRO A 329 27.49 8.83 -8.14
C PRO A 329 27.26 7.31 -8.16
N LEU A 330 26.91 6.71 -7.02
CA LEU A 330 26.54 5.30 -6.89
C LEU A 330 25.42 4.89 -7.84
N TRP A 331 24.46 5.77 -8.09
CA TRP A 331 23.25 5.50 -8.88
C TRP A 331 23.27 6.13 -10.27
N LYS A 332 24.43 6.65 -10.70
CA LYS A 332 24.57 7.42 -11.94
C LYS A 332 23.99 6.67 -13.15
N GLU A 333 24.33 5.41 -13.35
CA GLU A 333 23.88 4.63 -14.52
C GLU A 333 22.36 4.44 -14.53
N LYS A 334 21.75 4.21 -13.36
CA LYS A 334 20.30 4.08 -13.23
C LYS A 334 19.58 5.42 -13.40
N ARG A 335 20.16 6.52 -12.89
CA ARG A 335 19.65 7.88 -13.14
C ARG A 335 19.77 8.25 -14.62
N ASP A 336 20.87 7.92 -15.26
CA ASP A 336 21.07 8.18 -16.69
C ASP A 336 20.01 7.46 -17.53
N ARG A 337 19.60 6.24 -17.16
CA ARG A 337 18.48 5.54 -17.80
C ARG A 337 17.14 6.29 -17.68
N TRP A 338 16.87 6.93 -16.54
CA TRP A 338 15.69 7.80 -16.40
C TRP A 338 15.78 9.04 -17.27
N VAL A 339 16.96 9.67 -17.32
CA VAL A 339 17.20 10.81 -18.21
C VAL A 339 16.95 10.43 -19.66
N SER A 340 17.35 9.22 -20.10
CA SER A 340 17.04 8.70 -21.44
C SER A 340 15.56 8.49 -21.72
N ILE A 341 14.71 8.27 -20.72
CA ILE A 341 13.24 8.24 -20.91
C ILE A 341 12.72 9.66 -21.10
N CYS A 342 13.22 10.62 -20.32
CA CYS A 342 12.84 12.02 -20.46
C CYS A 342 13.34 12.66 -21.77
N ASP A 343 14.41 12.11 -22.35
CA ASP A 343 15.08 12.62 -23.54
C ASP A 343 14.21 12.59 -24.81
N ASP A 344 13.12 11.80 -24.79
CA ASP A 344 12.18 11.78 -25.90
C ASP A 344 11.51 13.14 -26.14
N CYS A 345 11.35 13.95 -25.09
CA CYS A 345 10.62 15.23 -25.15
C CYS A 345 11.37 16.43 -24.53
N HIS A 346 12.45 16.20 -23.79
CA HIS A 346 13.19 17.24 -23.08
C HIS A 346 14.69 17.08 -23.27
N SER A 347 15.43 18.20 -23.20
CA SER A 347 16.90 18.11 -23.17
C SER A 347 17.38 17.29 -21.95
N PRO A 348 18.47 16.49 -22.08
CA PRO A 348 18.99 15.69 -20.97
C PRO A 348 19.33 16.50 -19.72
N ARG A 349 19.75 17.76 -19.93
CA ARG A 349 20.08 18.69 -18.84
C ARG A 349 18.85 19.05 -18.00
N PHE A 350 17.76 19.45 -18.66
CA PHE A 350 16.51 19.80 -17.99
C PHE A 350 16.00 18.62 -17.14
N ALA A 351 15.94 17.43 -17.73
CA ALA A 351 15.49 16.23 -17.02
C ALA A 351 16.37 15.90 -15.81
N ARG A 352 17.69 15.96 -15.98
CA ARG A 352 18.66 15.66 -14.91
C ARG A 352 18.55 16.64 -13.75
N GLU A 353 18.51 17.93 -14.03
CA GLU A 353 18.42 18.98 -13.01
C GLU A 353 17.05 18.95 -12.30
N ASN A 354 15.97 18.60 -13.00
CA ASN A 354 14.66 18.39 -12.40
C ASN A 354 14.64 17.18 -11.45
N LEU A 355 15.22 16.04 -11.87
CA LEU A 355 15.35 14.86 -11.02
C LEU A 355 16.32 15.07 -9.84
N GLN A 356 17.28 15.98 -9.98
CA GLN A 356 18.13 16.40 -8.86
C GLN A 356 17.33 17.18 -7.82
N ALA A 357 16.39 18.04 -8.22
CA ALA A 357 15.51 18.74 -7.28
C ALA A 357 14.63 17.76 -6.47
N MET A 358 14.21 16.65 -7.08
CA MET A 358 13.57 15.54 -6.35
C MET A 358 14.49 14.97 -5.28
N ASP A 359 15.77 14.73 -5.59
CA ASP A 359 16.74 14.20 -4.62
C ASP A 359 16.93 15.14 -3.42
N GLU A 360 17.07 16.44 -3.66
CA GLU A 360 17.18 17.43 -2.58
C GLU A 360 15.92 17.48 -1.72
N SER A 361 14.74 17.50 -2.36
CA SER A 361 13.46 17.50 -1.65
C SER A 361 13.28 16.29 -0.73
N VAL A 362 13.73 15.11 -1.20
CA VAL A 362 13.70 13.87 -0.41
C VAL A 362 14.68 13.93 0.76
N LYS A 363 15.90 14.46 0.56
CA LYS A 363 16.88 14.65 1.64
C LYS A 363 16.37 15.62 2.72
N ASP A 364 15.79 16.74 2.31
CA ASP A 364 15.24 17.77 3.20
C ASP A 364 13.99 17.28 3.94
N ALA A 365 13.16 16.46 3.30
CA ALA A 365 12.03 15.82 3.97
C ALA A 365 12.49 14.91 5.12
N SER A 366 13.49 14.06 4.87
CA SER A 366 14.03 13.20 5.92
C SER A 366 14.85 13.96 6.97
N LEU A 367 15.36 15.16 6.67
CA LEU A 367 15.90 16.05 7.69
C LEU A 367 14.82 16.43 8.71
N LYS A 368 13.64 16.85 8.24
CA LYS A 368 12.50 17.13 9.12
C LYS A 368 12.07 15.88 9.90
N TYR A 369 12.01 14.73 9.25
CA TYR A 369 11.62 13.50 9.93
C TYR A 369 12.60 13.09 11.03
N ARG A 370 13.92 13.24 10.82
CA ARG A 370 14.91 12.98 11.89
C ARG A 370 14.68 13.86 13.11
N GLU A 371 14.32 15.13 12.92
CA GLU A 371 13.94 16.02 14.02
C GLU A 371 12.64 15.55 14.71
N THR A 372 11.61 15.18 13.95
CA THR A 372 10.35 14.64 14.47
C THR A 372 10.58 13.36 15.29
N PHE A 373 11.33 12.41 14.73
CA PHE A 373 11.65 11.14 15.37
C PHE A 373 12.45 11.35 16.65
N LYS A 374 13.42 12.27 16.66
CA LYS A 374 14.22 12.54 17.85
C LYS A 374 13.36 12.99 19.04
N VAL A 375 12.36 13.83 18.79
CA VAL A 375 11.42 14.25 19.84
C VAL A 375 10.65 13.05 20.41
N ALA A 376 10.21 12.11 19.56
CA ALA A 376 9.51 10.91 19.98
C ALA A 376 10.42 9.92 20.74
N GLU A 377 11.61 9.67 20.20
CA GLU A 377 12.62 8.79 20.80
C GLU A 377 13.04 9.30 22.19
N ASP A 378 13.23 10.61 22.35
CA ASP A 378 13.59 11.20 23.64
C ASP A 378 12.48 11.03 24.69
N LEU A 379 11.19 11.03 24.29
CA LEU A 379 10.09 10.73 25.24
C LEU A 379 10.15 9.29 25.74
N LEU A 380 10.47 8.35 24.84
CA LEU A 380 10.64 6.94 25.18
C LEU A 380 11.82 6.76 26.14
N ILE A 381 12.99 7.30 25.78
CA ILE A 381 14.23 7.17 26.57
C ILE A 381 14.05 7.79 27.96
N ASP A 382 13.42 8.96 28.04
CA ASP A 382 13.20 9.64 29.32
C ASP A 382 12.09 8.98 30.17
N GLY A 383 11.38 7.97 29.62
CA GLY A 383 10.32 7.25 30.32
C GLY A 383 9.06 8.10 30.57
N VAL A 384 8.83 9.12 29.73
CA VAL A 384 7.72 10.09 29.86
C VAL A 384 6.79 10.09 28.65
N LEU A 385 6.87 9.07 27.80
CA LEU A 385 5.87 8.79 26.78
C LEU A 385 4.58 8.29 27.43
N ASP A 386 3.43 8.82 26.99
CA ASP A 386 2.12 8.65 27.61
C ASP A 386 1.12 7.90 26.71
N PRO A 387 0.99 6.57 26.84
CA PRO A 387 1.76 5.66 27.70
C PRO A 387 3.04 5.10 27.05
N MET A 388 3.86 4.43 27.87
CA MET A 388 4.99 3.62 27.40
C MET A 388 4.51 2.32 26.70
N PRO A 389 5.32 1.69 25.83
CA PRO A 389 4.91 0.50 25.07
C PRO A 389 4.37 -0.66 25.90
N LYS A 390 4.96 -0.92 27.08
CA LYS A 390 4.51 -1.97 28.02
C LYS A 390 3.08 -1.75 28.55
N ASP A 391 2.55 -0.55 28.38
CA ASP A 391 1.25 -0.12 28.87
C ASP A 391 0.20 0.05 27.77
N LEU A 392 0.58 -0.20 26.52
CA LEU A 392 -0.34 -0.40 25.40
C LEU A 392 -0.84 -1.85 25.34
N CYS A 393 -1.86 -2.08 24.52
CA CYS A 393 -2.24 -3.42 24.07
C CYS A 393 -1.05 -4.05 23.31
N PRO A 394 -0.74 -5.35 23.50
CA PRO A 394 0.35 -6.02 22.79
C PRO A 394 0.15 -5.93 21.27
N ASP A 395 1.27 -5.76 20.56
CA ASP A 395 1.31 -5.70 19.10
C ASP A 395 0.91 -7.04 18.44
N TRP A 396 0.84 -7.08 17.10
CA TRP A 396 0.43 -8.28 16.37
C TRP A 396 1.22 -9.55 16.72
N SER A 397 2.46 -9.40 17.19
CA SER A 397 3.35 -10.51 17.57
C SER A 397 3.09 -11.04 18.97
N GLY A 398 2.28 -10.34 19.77
CA GLY A 398 2.08 -10.60 21.19
C GLY A 398 3.13 -9.94 22.09
N GLN A 399 3.87 -8.95 21.59
CA GLN A 399 4.95 -8.26 22.31
C GLN A 399 4.56 -6.81 22.64
N HIS A 400 5.42 -6.14 23.41
CA HIS A 400 5.27 -4.72 23.75
C HIS A 400 6.50 -3.94 23.27
N ILE A 401 6.88 -4.14 22.00
CA ILE A 401 7.99 -3.42 21.37
C ILE A 401 7.49 -2.03 20.97
N TRP A 402 8.34 -1.01 21.12
CA TRP A 402 8.02 0.34 20.66
C TRP A 402 7.72 0.36 19.15
N SER A 403 6.63 1.01 18.75
CA SER A 403 6.17 0.95 17.35
C SER A 403 7.20 1.46 16.35
N LEU A 404 7.94 2.51 16.73
CA LEU A 404 8.92 3.17 15.86
C LEU A 404 10.32 2.54 15.94
N LYS A 405 10.51 1.43 16.67
CA LYS A 405 11.81 0.76 16.76
C LYS A 405 12.17 0.14 15.40
N ILE A 406 13.26 0.62 14.80
CA ILE A 406 13.94 0.00 13.66
C ILE A 406 15.12 -0.83 14.18
N GLY A 407 15.02 -2.16 14.16
CA GLY A 407 16.04 -3.06 14.74
C GLY A 407 17.43 -2.98 14.10
N ALA A 408 17.54 -2.37 12.91
CA ALA A 408 18.82 -2.06 12.29
C ALA A 408 19.56 -0.87 12.92
N TYR A 409 18.84 0.00 13.64
CA TYR A 409 19.37 1.26 14.20
C TYR A 409 19.22 1.37 15.73
N HIS A 410 18.22 0.70 16.30
CA HIS A 410 17.88 0.84 17.72
C HIS A 410 17.98 -0.50 18.43
N ASP A 411 18.72 -0.51 19.54
CA ASP A 411 18.85 -1.62 20.47
C ASP A 411 18.85 -1.09 21.90
N GLY A 412 18.34 -1.86 22.85
CA GLY A 412 18.26 -1.49 24.25
C GLY A 412 16.90 -1.72 24.90
N GLU A 413 16.90 -1.71 26.24
CA GLU A 413 15.76 -2.09 27.07
C GLU A 413 14.50 -1.22 26.83
N ALA A 414 14.68 0.09 26.65
CA ALA A 414 13.58 1.02 26.44
C ALA A 414 12.75 0.71 25.18
N TYR A 415 13.37 0.13 24.15
CA TYR A 415 12.71 -0.19 22.89
C TYR A 415 11.96 -1.53 22.93
N GLY A 416 12.43 -2.48 23.74
CA GLY A 416 11.93 -3.85 23.79
C GLY A 416 12.35 -4.73 22.60
N GLY A 417 11.98 -6.01 22.63
CA GLY A 417 12.32 -6.99 21.59
C GLY A 417 13.78 -7.45 21.63
N LYS A 418 14.13 -8.40 20.74
CA LYS A 418 15.51 -8.88 20.58
C LYS A 418 16.36 -7.89 19.79
N THR A 419 17.69 -8.02 19.87
CA THR A 419 18.62 -7.26 19.02
C THR A 419 18.36 -7.56 17.55
N GLY A 420 18.28 -6.53 16.72
CA GLY A 420 17.93 -6.65 15.30
C GLY A 420 16.43 -6.73 15.01
N GLU A 421 15.59 -7.01 16.00
CA GLU A 421 14.13 -7.07 15.84
C GLU A 421 13.52 -5.67 15.82
N SER A 422 12.71 -5.37 14.81
CA SER A 422 11.96 -4.11 14.72
C SER A 422 10.61 -4.22 15.44
N GLY A 423 10.06 -3.10 15.87
CA GLY A 423 8.68 -3.04 16.34
C GLY A 423 7.70 -3.12 15.16
N GLU A 424 6.43 -3.35 15.47
CA GLU A 424 5.37 -3.18 14.48
C GLU A 424 5.14 -1.70 14.20
N PHE A 425 5.64 -1.23 13.07
CA PHE A 425 5.44 0.13 12.58
C PHE A 425 3.96 0.33 12.19
N ARG A 426 3.24 1.22 12.89
CA ARG A 426 1.78 1.35 12.76
C ARG A 426 1.26 2.73 13.15
N MET A 427 0.04 3.04 12.71
CA MET A 427 -0.71 4.25 13.09
C MET A 427 -1.76 4.01 14.20
N SER A 428 -1.93 2.76 14.64
CA SER A 428 -2.98 2.30 15.54
C SER A 428 -2.43 1.67 16.80
N ASN A 429 -3.16 1.68 17.91
CA ASN A 429 -2.71 1.09 19.18
C ASN A 429 -1.31 1.60 19.58
N VAL A 430 -1.19 2.93 19.62
CA VAL A 430 0.03 3.69 19.88
C VAL A 430 -0.34 5.04 20.49
N THR A 431 0.64 5.76 21.01
CA THR A 431 0.47 7.17 21.38
C THR A 431 0.19 8.05 20.15
N ASP A 432 -0.33 9.26 20.40
CA ASP A 432 -0.46 10.26 19.34
C ASP A 432 0.90 10.64 18.75
N VAL A 433 1.97 10.69 19.55
CA VAL A 433 3.31 11.01 19.06
C VAL A 433 3.81 9.95 18.08
N GLU A 434 3.65 8.66 18.41
CA GLU A 434 3.98 7.56 17.51
C GLU A 434 3.16 7.60 16.23
N ARG A 435 1.83 7.80 16.34
CA ARG A 435 0.94 7.94 15.17
C ARG A 435 1.36 9.10 14.28
N LEU A 436 1.63 10.28 14.84
CA LEU A 436 2.02 11.46 14.07
C LEU A 436 3.39 11.27 13.40
N CYS A 437 4.32 10.54 14.02
CA CYS A 437 5.57 10.16 13.38
C CYS A 437 5.32 9.20 12.21
N PHE A 438 4.47 8.19 12.40
CA PHE A 438 4.04 7.31 11.30
C PHE A 438 3.45 8.13 10.14
N GLU A 439 2.51 9.04 10.41
CA GLU A 439 1.86 9.84 9.36
C GLU A 439 2.85 10.76 8.64
N SER A 440 3.82 11.34 9.37
CA SER A 440 4.83 12.21 8.79
C SER A 440 5.67 11.51 7.73
N VAL A 441 6.18 10.31 8.03
CA VAL A 441 7.05 9.56 7.10
C VAL A 441 6.27 8.66 6.14
N GLY A 442 5.19 8.03 6.61
CA GLY A 442 4.39 7.06 5.87
C GLY A 442 3.39 7.69 4.90
N TYR A 443 2.97 8.94 5.14
CA TYR A 443 2.07 9.67 4.26
C TYR A 443 2.77 10.88 3.63
N PHE A 444 3.16 11.89 4.42
CA PHE A 444 3.58 13.18 3.84
C PHE A 444 4.94 13.13 3.16
N GLN A 445 5.90 12.40 3.71
CA GLN A 445 7.19 12.22 3.05
C GLN A 445 7.04 11.49 1.72
N THR A 446 6.10 10.52 1.61
CA THR A 446 5.86 9.85 0.33
C THR A 446 5.24 10.81 -0.68
N TYR A 447 4.41 11.77 -0.26
CA TYR A 447 3.87 12.80 -1.17
C TYR A 447 4.97 13.72 -1.70
N ILE A 448 6.03 13.98 -0.93
CA ILE A 448 7.19 14.76 -1.40
C ILE A 448 7.94 13.99 -2.48
N TYR A 449 8.27 12.73 -2.21
CA TYR A 449 8.94 11.88 -3.20
C TYR A 449 8.10 11.73 -4.47
N LYS A 450 6.84 11.29 -4.34
CA LYS A 450 5.96 11.03 -5.49
C LYS A 450 5.54 12.33 -6.18
N GLY A 451 5.30 13.41 -5.44
CA GLY A 451 5.00 14.74 -5.98
C GLY A 451 6.11 15.23 -6.89
N MET A 452 7.35 15.25 -6.41
CA MET A 452 8.50 15.66 -7.21
C MET A 452 8.79 14.71 -8.37
N ALA A 453 8.64 13.39 -8.18
CA ALA A 453 8.87 12.39 -9.23
C ALA A 453 7.88 12.53 -10.42
N HIS A 454 6.66 12.99 -10.17
CA HIS A 454 5.61 13.10 -11.20
C HIS A 454 5.29 14.57 -11.59
N GLY A 455 6.01 15.54 -11.04
CA GLY A 455 5.83 16.96 -11.37
C GLY A 455 4.63 17.65 -10.71
N SER A 456 4.09 17.09 -9.62
CA SER A 456 3.16 17.81 -8.73
C SER A 456 3.92 18.57 -7.65
N TRP A 457 4.18 19.84 -7.95
CA TRP A 457 4.85 20.75 -7.03
C TRP A 457 4.06 20.97 -5.74
N ASN A 458 2.72 20.90 -5.83
CA ASN A 458 1.85 21.15 -4.68
C ASN A 458 1.77 19.93 -3.74
N ASP A 459 1.73 18.70 -4.26
CA ASP A 459 1.85 17.49 -3.41
C ASP A 459 3.17 17.46 -2.66
N ALA A 460 4.24 17.98 -3.27
CA ALA A 460 5.54 18.07 -2.59
C ALA A 460 5.63 19.22 -1.58
N THR A 461 4.69 20.15 -1.56
CA THR A 461 4.73 21.35 -0.71
C THR A 461 3.47 21.54 0.12
N TYR A 462 2.47 22.26 -0.39
CA TYR A 462 1.28 22.69 0.34
C TYR A 462 0.26 21.59 0.58
N SER A 463 0.05 20.68 -0.37
CA SER A 463 -0.96 19.62 -0.31
C SER A 463 -0.50 18.45 0.56
N ASP A 464 -0.27 18.72 1.84
CA ASP A 464 0.24 17.78 2.83
C ASP A 464 1.65 17.21 2.51
N GLY A 465 2.45 17.89 1.68
CA GLY A 465 3.84 17.53 1.42
C GLY A 465 4.79 18.05 2.49
N SER A 466 5.78 18.84 2.08
CA SER A 466 6.75 19.47 2.97
C SER A 466 6.09 20.24 4.12
N PHE A 467 5.02 20.99 3.84
CA PHE A 467 4.27 21.74 4.87
C PHE A 467 3.32 20.85 5.67
N GLY A 468 2.95 19.68 5.15
CA GLY A 468 2.37 18.59 5.94
C GLY A 468 3.35 18.14 7.01
N MET A 469 4.59 17.80 6.64
CA MET A 469 5.60 17.42 7.63
C MET A 469 5.87 18.52 8.68
N ASP A 470 5.88 19.80 8.28
CA ASP A 470 6.03 20.92 9.22
C ASP A 470 4.88 20.99 10.26
N ARG A 471 3.63 20.86 9.80
CA ARG A 471 2.46 20.85 10.68
C ARG A 471 2.53 19.69 11.68
N TRP A 472 3.00 18.51 11.25
CA TRP A 472 3.10 17.34 12.12
C TRP A 472 4.29 17.44 13.08
N LEU A 473 5.41 18.03 12.67
CA LEU A 473 6.52 18.33 13.57
C LEU A 473 6.07 19.26 14.71
N VAL A 474 5.30 20.32 14.39
CA VAL A 474 4.71 21.20 15.41
C VAL A 474 3.79 20.42 16.34
N ASN A 475 2.96 19.53 15.79
CA ASN A 475 2.01 18.74 16.58
C ASN A 475 2.74 17.75 17.51
N VAL A 476 3.78 17.07 17.02
CA VAL A 476 4.63 16.19 17.83
C VAL A 476 5.31 16.95 18.95
N LYS A 477 5.93 18.10 18.66
CA LYS A 477 6.56 18.96 19.69
C LYS A 477 5.55 19.43 20.74
N GLN A 478 4.33 19.78 20.34
CA GLN A 478 3.28 20.17 21.28
C GLN A 478 2.90 19.00 22.18
N ASN A 479 2.62 17.81 21.63
CA ASN A 479 2.27 16.62 22.42
C ASN A 479 3.39 16.24 23.38
N ALA A 480 4.65 16.24 22.92
CA ALA A 480 5.83 16.01 23.75
C ALA A 480 5.92 17.03 24.91
N SER A 481 5.67 18.31 24.62
CA SER A 481 5.66 19.36 25.65
C SER A 481 4.54 19.17 26.68
N ARG A 482 3.35 18.68 26.26
CA ARG A 482 2.26 18.36 27.19
C ARG A 482 2.64 17.20 28.11
N ALA A 483 3.06 16.08 27.54
CA ALA A 483 3.45 14.88 28.29
C ALA A 483 4.53 15.19 29.33
N ARG A 484 5.62 15.86 28.91
CA ARG A 484 6.71 16.25 29.82
C ARG A 484 6.26 17.18 30.94
N ARG A 485 5.37 18.15 30.67
CA ARG A 485 4.85 19.06 31.71
C ARG A 485 3.95 18.33 32.71
N LEU A 486 3.12 17.39 32.25
CA LEU A 486 2.30 16.55 33.12
C LEU A 486 3.18 15.68 34.00
N ALA A 487 4.13 14.94 33.42
CA ALA A 487 5.07 14.11 34.17
C ALA A 487 5.85 14.91 35.22
N ALA A 488 6.27 16.14 34.90
CA ALA A 488 6.93 17.03 35.86
C ALA A 488 6.03 17.48 37.01
N LEU A 489 4.75 17.79 36.73
CA LEU A 489 3.76 18.15 37.74
C LEU A 489 3.44 16.96 38.65
N GLU A 490 3.19 15.80 38.07
CA GLU A 490 2.89 14.56 38.79
C GLU A 490 4.04 14.17 39.72
N LYS A 491 5.28 14.19 39.19
CA LYS A 491 6.49 13.97 40.00
C LYS A 491 6.61 14.99 41.14
N LYS A 492 6.32 16.26 40.90
CA LYS A 492 6.39 17.33 41.91
C LYS A 492 5.33 17.16 43.02
N VAL A 493 4.15 16.64 42.68
CA VAL A 493 3.03 16.44 43.60
C VAL A 493 3.04 15.03 44.23
N GLY A 494 3.93 14.14 43.77
CA GLY A 494 4.04 12.77 44.27
C GLY A 494 2.97 11.82 43.72
N ILE A 495 2.41 12.15 42.54
CA ILE A 495 1.48 11.28 41.81
C ILE A 495 2.30 10.39 40.89
N SER A 496 2.08 9.08 40.97
CA SER A 496 2.50 8.13 39.92
C SER A 496 1.29 7.87 39.04
N TRP A 497 1.24 8.51 37.88
CA TRP A 497 0.15 8.27 36.92
C TRP A 497 0.07 6.79 36.55
N GLN A 498 -1.15 6.30 36.45
CA GLN A 498 -1.45 4.94 36.01
C GLN A 498 -2.12 5.03 34.64
N PRO A 499 -1.48 4.52 33.58
CA PRO A 499 -2.05 4.51 32.24
C PRO A 499 -3.48 3.96 32.23
N GLU A 500 -4.38 4.67 31.57
CA GLU A 500 -5.79 4.31 31.58
C GLU A 500 -6.04 2.96 30.88
N GLN A 501 -7.12 2.29 31.30
CA GLN A 501 -7.45 0.94 30.83
C GLN A 501 -7.66 0.85 29.32
N PHE A 502 -8.12 1.95 28.68
CA PHE A 502 -8.42 1.97 27.24
C PHE A 502 -7.17 1.81 26.35
N TRP A 503 -5.98 2.01 26.90
CA TRP A 503 -4.73 1.74 26.18
C TRP A 503 -4.46 0.24 26.05
N LYS A 504 -4.90 -0.57 27.01
CA LYS A 504 -4.61 -2.00 27.09
C LYS A 504 -5.73 -2.87 26.51
N THR A 505 -6.98 -2.47 26.71
CA THR A 505 -8.17 -3.26 26.34
C THR A 505 -9.29 -2.36 25.86
N GLY A 506 -10.14 -2.89 25.00
CA GLY A 506 -11.30 -2.19 24.45
C GLY A 506 -11.94 -3.03 23.35
N GLU A 507 -13.19 -2.73 23.00
CA GLU A 507 -14.00 -3.63 22.17
C GLU A 507 -13.32 -4.05 20.85
N TRP A 508 -12.56 -3.15 20.21
CA TRP A 508 -11.74 -3.46 19.04
C TRP A 508 -10.37 -4.08 19.39
N LEU A 509 -9.66 -3.53 20.38
CA LEU A 509 -8.34 -4.03 20.81
C LEU A 509 -8.40 -5.50 21.24
N ASP A 510 -9.47 -5.89 21.91
CA ASP A 510 -9.67 -7.25 22.43
C ASP A 510 -9.85 -8.30 21.32
N GLN A 511 -10.07 -7.87 20.06
CA GLN A 511 -10.19 -8.75 18.90
C GLN A 511 -8.86 -8.99 18.17
N LEU A 512 -7.79 -8.29 18.57
CA LEU A 512 -6.50 -8.36 17.91
C LEU A 512 -5.73 -9.63 18.23
N THR A 513 -4.77 -9.96 17.37
CA THR A 513 -3.90 -11.12 17.56
C THR A 513 -3.03 -11.03 18.80
N GLY A 514 -2.55 -9.82 19.16
CA GLY A 514 -1.69 -9.59 20.33
C GLY A 514 -2.31 -10.11 21.64
N PRO A 515 -3.50 -9.62 22.05
CA PRO A 515 -4.16 -10.10 23.27
C PRO A 515 -4.46 -11.60 23.25
N TYR A 516 -4.82 -12.15 22.10
CA TYR A 516 -5.03 -13.59 21.93
C TYR A 516 -3.75 -14.38 22.21
N ILE A 517 -2.61 -13.98 21.64
CA ILE A 517 -1.32 -14.68 21.85
C ILE A 517 -0.92 -14.60 23.33
N VAL A 518 -0.96 -13.41 23.93
CA VAL A 518 -0.57 -13.22 25.34
C VAL A 518 -1.42 -14.09 26.27
N LYS A 519 -2.73 -14.20 26.00
CA LYS A 519 -3.66 -14.99 26.82
C LYS A 519 -3.54 -16.50 26.58
N ASN A 520 -3.47 -16.93 25.32
CA ASN A 520 -3.62 -18.33 24.94
C ASN A 520 -2.29 -19.07 24.73
N HIS A 521 -1.20 -18.32 24.52
CA HIS A 521 0.14 -18.85 24.31
C HIS A 521 1.20 -18.08 25.12
N PRO A 522 1.10 -18.03 26.47
CA PRO A 522 2.04 -17.27 27.29
C PRO A 522 3.49 -17.70 27.06
N GLY A 523 4.41 -16.72 26.99
CA GLY A 523 5.84 -16.96 26.79
C GLY A 523 6.25 -17.25 25.34
N LYS A 524 5.34 -17.11 24.37
CA LYS A 524 5.61 -17.26 22.94
C LYS A 524 5.16 -16.02 22.17
N THR A 525 5.80 -15.80 21.03
CA THR A 525 5.44 -14.78 20.03
C THR A 525 4.74 -15.43 18.84
N ILE A 526 4.17 -14.63 17.93
CA ILE A 526 3.63 -15.16 16.68
C ILE A 526 4.71 -15.89 15.85
N PHE A 527 5.97 -15.47 15.95
CA PHE A 527 7.09 -16.07 15.22
C PHE A 527 7.39 -17.49 15.71
N ASP A 528 7.27 -17.74 17.01
CA ASP A 528 7.39 -19.09 17.58
C ASP A 528 6.20 -19.99 17.19
N LEU A 529 5.02 -19.38 17.01
CA LEU A 529 3.77 -20.07 16.68
C LEU A 529 3.61 -20.33 15.17
N CYS A 530 4.44 -19.69 14.33
CA CYS A 530 4.48 -19.80 12.88
C CYS A 530 5.94 -19.98 12.44
N PRO A 531 6.55 -21.15 12.68
CA PRO A 531 7.98 -21.40 12.47
C PRO A 531 8.37 -21.62 11.00
N ASP A 532 7.40 -21.73 10.10
CA ASP A 532 7.65 -21.97 8.68
C ASP A 532 8.48 -20.83 8.05
N PRO A 533 9.33 -21.10 7.04
CA PRO A 533 10.09 -20.07 6.34
C PRO A 533 9.16 -19.00 5.73
N GLY A 534 9.60 -17.75 5.80
CA GLY A 534 8.94 -16.62 5.14
C GLY A 534 9.41 -16.42 3.69
N TRP A 535 8.83 -15.42 3.04
CA TRP A 535 9.20 -15.04 1.70
C TRP A 535 10.65 -14.55 1.61
N LEU A 536 11.10 -13.74 2.59
CA LEU A 536 12.47 -13.22 2.65
C LEU A 536 13.54 -14.31 2.84
N ASP A 537 13.16 -15.49 3.34
CA ASP A 537 14.07 -16.63 3.49
C ASP A 537 14.32 -17.35 2.16
N THR A 538 13.44 -17.18 1.18
CA THR A 538 13.44 -17.94 -0.08
C THR A 538 13.60 -17.07 -1.33
N HIS A 539 13.51 -15.74 -1.18
CA HIS A 539 13.63 -14.77 -2.26
C HIS A 539 14.72 -13.77 -1.92
N HIS A 540 15.72 -13.69 -2.78
CA HIS A 540 16.89 -12.84 -2.58
C HIS A 540 17.02 -11.82 -3.71
N ALA A 541 17.81 -10.77 -3.48
CA ALA A 541 18.15 -9.83 -4.54
C ALA A 541 18.85 -10.55 -5.70
N PRO A 542 18.59 -10.16 -6.96
CA PRO A 542 19.23 -10.78 -8.12
C PRO A 542 20.73 -10.49 -8.11
N ALA A 543 21.53 -11.44 -8.62
CA ALA A 543 22.99 -11.34 -8.63
C ALA A 543 23.50 -10.06 -9.32
N GLU A 544 22.86 -9.66 -10.43
CA GLU A 544 23.26 -8.46 -11.19
C GLU A 544 23.12 -7.16 -10.37
N GLU A 545 22.13 -7.07 -9.47
CA GLU A 545 22.00 -5.90 -8.58
C GLU A 545 23.10 -5.87 -7.52
N VAL A 546 23.44 -7.02 -6.94
CA VAL A 546 24.55 -7.13 -5.98
C VAL A 546 25.87 -6.77 -6.67
N GLU A 547 26.12 -7.33 -7.85
CA GLU A 547 27.32 -7.07 -8.65
C GLU A 547 27.44 -5.59 -9.04
N TYR A 548 26.33 -4.97 -9.46
CA TYR A 548 26.28 -3.53 -9.76
C TYR A 548 26.72 -2.69 -8.55
N ILE A 549 26.15 -2.98 -7.37
CA ILE A 549 26.41 -2.22 -6.14
C ILE A 549 27.85 -2.43 -5.69
N GLU A 550 28.35 -3.66 -5.63
CA GLU A 550 29.72 -3.97 -5.23
C GLU A 550 30.76 -3.29 -6.13
N ARG A 551 30.54 -3.38 -7.46
CA ARG A 551 31.38 -2.70 -8.45
C ARG A 551 31.42 -1.19 -8.20
N LYS A 552 30.26 -0.55 -7.98
CA LYS A 552 30.19 0.90 -7.78
C LYS A 552 30.74 1.37 -6.44
N LEU A 553 30.50 0.63 -5.36
CA LEU A 553 31.11 0.93 -4.05
C LEU A 553 32.64 0.88 -4.15
N LYS A 554 33.18 -0.14 -4.83
CA LYS A 554 34.62 -0.29 -5.07
C LYS A 554 35.17 0.84 -5.95
N GLU A 555 34.47 1.19 -7.04
CA GLU A 555 34.85 2.28 -7.96
C GLU A 555 34.94 3.63 -7.23
N LEU A 556 34.02 3.90 -6.30
CA LEU A 556 33.91 5.16 -5.57
C LEU A 556 34.66 5.19 -4.23
N GLY A 557 35.20 4.06 -3.78
CA GLY A 557 35.86 3.94 -2.47
C GLY A 557 34.92 4.14 -1.28
N ILE A 558 33.67 3.69 -1.40
CA ILE A 558 32.64 3.81 -0.35
C ILE A 558 32.53 2.48 0.41
N THR A 559 32.57 2.54 1.75
CA THR A 559 32.42 1.35 2.61
C THR A 559 31.06 0.69 2.44
N ALA A 560 31.03 -0.64 2.41
CA ALA A 560 29.78 -1.40 2.41
C ALA A 560 29.01 -1.26 3.74
N GLY A 561 27.69 -1.46 3.69
CA GLY A 561 26.83 -1.47 4.88
C GLY A 561 26.97 -2.73 5.74
N SER A 562 26.37 -2.72 6.93
CA SER A 562 26.42 -3.81 7.90
C SER A 562 25.05 -4.47 8.10
N HIS A 563 25.05 -5.75 8.47
CA HIS A 563 23.92 -6.36 9.18
C HIS A 563 24.08 -6.05 10.68
N SER A 564 23.00 -5.62 11.36
CA SER A 564 23.06 -5.22 12.78
C SER A 564 23.41 -6.37 13.75
N ALA A 565 23.47 -7.62 13.28
CA ALA A 565 23.78 -8.79 14.09
C ALA A 565 25.30 -9.06 14.32
N HIS A 566 26.21 -8.28 13.74
CA HIS A 566 27.66 -8.56 13.81
C HIS A 566 28.54 -7.37 14.24
N HIS A 567 28.13 -6.65 15.29
CA HIS A 567 29.05 -5.78 16.01
C HIS A 567 29.12 -6.17 17.50
N HIS A 568 29.69 -7.34 17.78
CA HIS A 568 30.47 -7.60 19.00
C HIS A 568 31.27 -8.89 18.83
N GLU A 569 32.54 -8.74 18.42
CA GLU A 569 33.71 -9.53 18.84
C GLU A 569 34.92 -9.14 17.95
N SER A 570 35.39 -7.90 18.08
CA SER A 570 36.77 -7.58 17.69
C SER A 570 37.69 -8.06 18.82
N GLY A 571 38.05 -9.34 18.76
CA GLY A 571 38.89 -10.00 19.75
C GLY A 571 39.47 -11.32 19.25
N HIS A 572 39.94 -11.39 18.00
CA HIS A 572 40.75 -12.52 17.55
C HIS A 572 42.11 -12.08 17.02
N ASP A 573 43.10 -12.33 17.88
CA ASP A 573 44.54 -12.38 17.63
C ASP A 573 44.86 -13.30 16.43
N PRO A 574 45.57 -12.83 15.39
CA PRO A 574 45.92 -13.65 14.22
C PRO A 574 46.98 -14.74 14.44
N ALA A 575 47.43 -15.01 15.67
CA ALA A 575 48.64 -15.81 15.93
C ALA A 575 48.43 -17.30 16.29
N ALA A 576 47.27 -17.92 16.03
CA ALA A 576 47.05 -19.33 16.40
C ALA A 576 46.46 -20.20 15.27
N ARG A 577 47.18 -20.34 14.16
CA ARG A 577 47.05 -21.51 13.27
C ARG A 577 48.42 -22.09 12.98
N SER A 578 48.81 -23.07 13.77
CA SER A 578 49.92 -23.97 13.48
C SER A 578 49.75 -25.29 14.22
N MET A 579 49.54 -26.35 13.42
CA MET A 579 49.85 -27.76 13.69
C MET A 579 49.05 -28.49 14.78
N LYS A 580 48.29 -29.51 14.37
CA LYS A 580 48.82 -30.89 14.33
C LYS A 580 47.83 -31.87 13.69
N GLU A 581 48.40 -32.71 12.83
CA GLU A 581 47.87 -33.96 12.32
C GLU A 581 47.60 -34.94 13.48
N HIS A 582 46.45 -35.62 13.44
CA HIS A 582 46.34 -37.08 13.35
C HIS A 582 44.87 -37.49 13.15
#